data_AF-A0A1F3D2N2-F1
#
_entry.id   AF-A0A1F3D2N2-F1
#
_cell.length_a   1.000
_cell.length_b   1.000
_cell.length_c   1.000
_cell.angle_alpha   90.00
_cell.angle_beta   90.00
_cell.angle_gamma   90.00
#
_symmetry.space_group_name_H-M   'P 1'
#
loop_
_entity.id
_entity.type
_entity.pdbx_description
1 polymer ?
#
loop_
_entity_poly.entity_id
_entity_poly.type
_entity_poly.pdbx_seq_one_letter_code
_entity_poly.pdbx_strand_id
1 'polypeptide(L)'
;MRINFLFIMMFAFSINPNILKAQTVIEMMNPGDANQVLLEVNDISKADVVVYKTEDKTEVEEWDYMWKFKKWGFSNFSVYITKDSSDTLLFDAEMGITYQLQGKIYFTNNKEERGIKTPGFHLEGVLQKANVNTSEEGKKSKEKAKKNSEEKFDE
;
A
#
# COMPACT_ATOMS: atom_id res chain seq x y z
N MET A 1 16.72 39.22 22.21
CA MET A 1 16.00 39.16 20.91
C MET A 1 16.26 37.88 20.08
N ARG A 2 17.34 37.10 20.33
CA ARG A 2 17.64 35.88 19.56
C ARG A 2 16.80 34.64 19.94
N ILE A 3 16.44 34.49 21.22
CA ILE A 3 15.67 33.35 21.74
C ILE A 3 14.21 33.35 21.25
N ASN A 4 13.57 34.53 21.19
CA ASN A 4 12.19 34.63 20.71
C ASN A 4 12.06 34.26 19.22
N PHE A 5 13.10 34.51 18.43
CA PHE A 5 13.11 34.14 17.02
C PHE A 5 13.21 32.61 16.84
N LEU A 6 13.98 31.93 17.69
CA LEU A 6 14.09 30.46 17.68
C LEU A 6 12.72 29.80 17.98
N PHE A 7 11.99 30.32 18.96
CA PHE A 7 10.65 29.82 19.29
C PHE A 7 9.64 30.07 18.17
N ILE A 8 9.66 31.24 17.53
CA ILE A 8 8.80 31.55 16.37
C ILE A 8 9.12 30.61 15.19
N MET A 9 10.40 30.31 14.96
CA MET A 9 10.82 29.39 13.90
C MET A 9 10.41 27.94 14.20
N MET A 10 10.60 27.47 15.44
CA MET A 10 10.10 26.14 15.86
C MET A 10 8.58 26.03 15.75
N PHE A 11 7.85 27.10 16.11
CA PHE A 11 6.40 27.12 15.95
C PHE A 11 6.02 27.11 14.47
N ALA A 12 6.63 27.93 13.62
CA ALA A 12 6.37 27.95 12.18
C ALA A 12 6.63 26.60 11.48
N PHE A 13 7.61 25.82 11.95
CA PHE A 13 7.86 24.47 11.44
C PHE A 13 6.89 23.41 11.98
N SER A 14 6.33 23.57 13.19
CA SER A 14 5.37 22.61 13.76
C SER A 14 3.95 22.75 13.21
N ILE A 15 3.58 23.89 12.63
CA ILE A 15 2.24 24.14 12.04
C ILE A 15 2.16 23.83 10.54
N ASN A 16 3.10 23.09 9.96
CA ASN A 16 2.99 22.66 8.57
C ASN A 16 2.54 21.18 8.49
N PRO A 17 1.22 20.89 8.66
CA PRO A 17 0.69 19.53 8.56
C PRO A 17 0.81 18.94 7.15
N ASN A 18 1.33 19.70 6.18
CA ASN A 18 1.49 19.31 4.79
C ASN A 18 2.80 18.56 4.49
N ILE A 19 3.70 18.36 5.46
CA ILE A 19 5.01 17.72 5.22
C ILE A 19 4.94 16.18 5.18
N LEU A 20 3.81 15.56 5.54
CA LEU A 20 3.63 14.11 5.51
C LEU A 20 2.57 13.65 4.50
N LYS A 21 2.57 14.19 3.28
CA LYS A 21 1.43 13.99 2.35
C LYS A 21 1.78 13.53 0.94
N ALA A 22 2.17 12.27 0.79
CA ALA A 22 2.04 11.52 -0.46
C ALA A 22 2.23 10.03 -0.15
N GLN A 23 1.58 9.12 -0.90
CA GLN A 23 2.04 7.74 -1.01
C GLN A 23 2.78 7.53 -2.34
N THR A 24 4.09 7.64 -2.26
CA THR A 24 4.99 7.42 -3.37
C THR A 24 5.60 6.06 -3.23
N VAL A 25 5.67 5.36 -4.35
CA VAL A 25 6.11 3.97 -4.43
C VAL A 25 7.32 3.93 -5.35
N ILE A 26 8.33 3.17 -4.97
CA ILE A 26 9.43 2.83 -5.87
C ILE A 26 9.29 1.35 -6.23
N GLU A 27 9.30 1.07 -7.52
CA GLU A 27 9.42 -0.29 -8.02
C GLU A 27 10.90 -0.69 -8.01
N MET A 28 11.22 -1.69 -7.20
CA MET A 28 12.56 -2.23 -7.04
C MET A 28 12.83 -3.29 -8.08
N MET A 29 14.10 -3.42 -8.45
CA MET A 29 14.55 -4.44 -9.40
C MET A 29 14.79 -5.81 -8.74
N ASN A 30 15.04 -5.83 -7.43
CA ASN A 30 15.30 -7.04 -6.66
C ASN A 30 14.27 -7.16 -5.52
N PRO A 31 13.64 -8.32 -5.31
CA PRO A 31 12.71 -8.52 -4.20
C PRO A 31 13.35 -8.32 -2.82
N GLY A 32 14.67 -8.54 -2.66
CA GLY A 32 15.37 -8.32 -1.40
C GLY A 32 15.42 -6.86 -0.93
N ASP A 33 15.27 -5.90 -1.86
CA ASP A 33 15.25 -4.46 -1.58
C ASP A 33 13.83 -3.90 -1.40
N ALA A 34 12.81 -4.74 -1.65
CA ALA A 34 11.42 -4.34 -1.60
C ALA A 34 10.82 -4.54 -0.21
N ASN A 35 9.98 -3.60 0.22
CA ASN A 35 9.13 -3.83 1.39
C ASN A 35 8.03 -4.85 1.10
N GLN A 36 7.53 -4.87 -0.14
CA GLN A 36 6.49 -5.79 -0.57
C GLN A 36 6.82 -6.50 -1.89
N VAL A 37 6.47 -7.78 -2.00
CA VAL A 37 6.65 -8.60 -3.21
C VAL A 37 5.27 -9.02 -3.73
N LEU A 38 4.88 -8.50 -4.89
CA LEU A 38 3.51 -8.58 -5.41
C LEU A 38 3.47 -9.22 -6.81
N LEU A 39 2.40 -9.96 -7.08
CA LEU A 39 2.10 -10.52 -8.40
C LEU A 39 1.10 -9.63 -9.14
N GLU A 40 1.51 -9.01 -10.24
CA GLU A 40 0.60 -8.30 -11.14
C GLU A 40 -0.29 -9.29 -11.89
N VAL A 41 -1.60 -9.11 -11.77
CA VAL A 41 -2.60 -9.88 -12.49
C VAL A 41 -3.27 -9.03 -13.56
N ASN A 42 -3.60 -9.64 -14.70
CA ASN A 42 -4.27 -8.96 -15.82
C ASN A 42 -5.80 -8.86 -15.66
N ASP A 43 -6.36 -9.43 -14.59
CA ASP A 43 -7.80 -9.55 -14.35
C ASP A 43 -8.12 -9.08 -12.94
N ILE A 44 -8.98 -8.05 -12.85
CA ILE A 44 -9.41 -7.44 -11.60
C ILE A 44 -10.06 -8.43 -10.64
N SER A 45 -10.72 -9.48 -11.15
CA SER A 45 -11.39 -10.49 -10.33
C SER A 45 -10.41 -11.42 -9.57
N LYS A 46 -9.15 -11.45 -10.01
CA LYS A 46 -8.08 -12.26 -9.40
C LYS A 46 -7.18 -11.46 -8.46
N ALA A 47 -7.42 -10.16 -8.34
CA ALA A 47 -6.62 -9.27 -7.53
C ALA A 47 -7.02 -9.38 -6.06
N ASP A 48 -6.04 -9.31 -5.16
CA ASP A 48 -6.29 -9.08 -3.73
C ASP A 48 -6.50 -7.59 -3.47
N VAL A 49 -5.81 -6.74 -4.24
CA VAL A 49 -5.88 -5.28 -4.18
C VAL A 49 -5.89 -4.66 -5.58
N VAL A 50 -6.71 -3.63 -5.74
CA VAL A 50 -6.76 -2.80 -6.94
C VAL A 50 -6.15 -1.44 -6.62
N VAL A 51 -5.14 -1.07 -7.40
CA VAL A 51 -4.39 0.17 -7.23
C VAL A 51 -4.59 1.06 -8.45
N TYR A 52 -4.92 2.32 -8.21
CA TYR A 52 -4.96 3.34 -9.25
C TYR A 52 -3.56 3.94 -9.41
N LYS A 53 -2.98 3.80 -10.61
CA LYS A 53 -1.69 4.42 -10.98
C LYS A 53 -1.94 5.86 -11.41
N THR A 54 -1.24 6.81 -10.82
CA THR A 54 -1.36 8.22 -11.20
C THR A 54 -0.04 8.97 -11.19
N GLU A 55 0.07 9.92 -12.10
CA GLU A 55 1.18 10.86 -12.20
C GLU A 55 0.86 12.21 -11.57
N ASP A 56 -0.41 12.52 -11.29
CA ASP A 56 -0.83 13.77 -10.67
C ASP A 56 -0.43 13.79 -9.19
N LYS A 57 0.24 14.86 -8.76
CA LYS A 57 0.65 15.00 -7.36
C LYS A 57 -0.56 15.12 -6.43
N THR A 58 -1.62 15.78 -6.86
CA THR A 58 -2.81 16.04 -6.04
C THR A 58 -3.62 14.78 -5.75
N GLU A 59 -3.72 13.87 -6.72
CA GLU A 59 -4.43 12.59 -6.56
C GLU A 59 -3.69 11.65 -5.61
N VAL A 60 -2.36 11.70 -5.60
CA VAL A 60 -1.47 10.84 -4.81
C VAL A 60 -1.43 11.24 -3.34
N GLU A 61 -1.87 12.47 -3.06
CA GLU A 61 -2.13 12.94 -1.70
C GLU A 61 -3.33 12.22 -1.08
N GLU A 62 -4.14 11.51 -1.87
CA GLU A 62 -5.16 10.56 -1.40
C GLU A 62 -4.54 9.16 -1.21
N TRP A 63 -3.97 8.88 -0.02
CA TRP A 63 -3.20 7.65 0.28
C TRP A 63 -4.01 6.34 0.28
N ASP A 64 -5.21 6.31 -0.29
CA ASP A 64 -6.10 5.14 -0.28
C ASP A 64 -6.02 4.42 -1.63
N TYR A 65 -5.04 3.52 -1.76
CA TYR A 65 -4.79 2.70 -2.96
C TYR A 65 -4.54 3.51 -4.25
N MET A 66 -4.08 4.75 -4.12
CA MET A 66 -3.57 5.56 -5.22
C MET A 66 -2.05 5.64 -5.15
N TRP A 67 -1.36 5.08 -6.13
CA TRP A 67 0.10 4.98 -6.10
C TRP A 67 0.75 5.79 -7.21
N LYS A 68 1.73 6.61 -6.81
CA LYS A 68 2.66 7.25 -7.74
C LYS A 68 3.99 6.54 -7.74
N PHE A 69 4.29 5.92 -8.88
CA PHE A 69 5.58 5.31 -9.10
C PHE A 69 6.64 6.39 -9.35
N LYS A 70 7.74 6.31 -8.60
CA LYS A 70 8.94 7.12 -8.80
C LYS A 70 10.10 6.20 -9.16
N LYS A 71 11.04 6.74 -9.92
CA LYS A 71 12.30 6.05 -10.24
C LYS A 71 13.39 6.27 -9.19
N TRP A 72 13.36 7.39 -8.47
CA TRP A 72 14.38 7.78 -7.50
C TRP A 72 13.84 8.77 -6.47
N GLY A 73 14.57 8.94 -5.36
CA GLY A 73 14.24 9.87 -4.27
C GLY A 73 13.50 9.19 -3.12
N PHE A 74 12.83 9.99 -2.28
CA PHE A 74 12.05 9.46 -1.16
C PHE A 74 10.75 8.81 -1.64
N SER A 75 10.51 7.59 -1.16
CA SER A 75 9.25 6.86 -1.24
C SER A 75 8.73 6.53 0.16
N ASN A 76 7.44 6.21 0.26
CA ASN A 76 6.82 5.75 1.50
C ASN A 76 7.09 4.26 1.72
N PHE A 77 7.10 3.49 0.65
CA PHE A 77 7.48 2.09 0.62
C PHE A 77 8.01 1.72 -0.77
N SER A 78 8.64 0.56 -0.84
CA SER A 78 9.13 -0.05 -2.06
C SER A 78 8.40 -1.35 -2.37
N VAL A 79 8.17 -1.62 -3.64
CA VAL A 79 7.54 -2.85 -4.11
C VAL A 79 8.41 -3.51 -5.16
N TYR A 80 8.44 -4.83 -5.14
CA TYR A 80 8.86 -5.63 -6.28
C TYR A 80 7.59 -6.19 -6.91
N ILE A 81 7.41 -5.94 -8.21
CA ILE A 81 6.24 -6.40 -8.95
C ILE A 81 6.73 -7.38 -10.00
N THR A 82 6.22 -8.59 -9.96
CA THR A 82 6.43 -9.58 -11.02
C THR A 82 5.11 -9.90 -11.72
N LYS A 83 5.19 -10.30 -12.99
CA LYS A 83 4.05 -10.82 -13.76
C LYS A 83 4.03 -12.35 -13.77
N ASP A 84 5.06 -12.98 -13.21
CA ASP A 84 5.23 -14.42 -13.20
C ASP A 84 5.45 -14.92 -11.77
N SER A 85 4.62 -15.85 -11.32
CA SER A 85 4.80 -16.50 -10.02
C SER A 85 6.04 -17.40 -9.95
N SER A 86 6.61 -17.77 -11.10
CA SER A 86 7.86 -18.53 -11.20
C SER A 86 9.08 -17.66 -11.52
N ASP A 87 9.01 -16.35 -11.28
CA ASP A 87 10.13 -15.45 -11.50
C ASP A 87 11.38 -15.92 -10.75
N THR A 88 12.47 -16.13 -11.49
CA THR A 88 13.73 -16.64 -10.95
C THR A 88 14.33 -15.73 -9.89
N LEU A 89 14.02 -14.42 -9.92
CA LEU A 89 14.51 -13.47 -8.91
C LEU A 89 13.87 -13.68 -7.53
N LEU A 90 12.75 -14.40 -7.44
CA LEU A 90 12.15 -14.79 -6.17
C LEU A 90 12.97 -15.84 -5.42
N PHE A 91 13.97 -16.44 -6.06
CA PHE A 91 14.87 -17.41 -5.45
C PHE A 91 16.33 -16.94 -5.51
N ASP A 92 16.90 -16.66 -4.34
CA ASP A 92 18.32 -16.40 -4.18
C ASP A 92 19.02 -17.72 -3.84
N ALA A 93 19.66 -18.32 -4.84
CA ALA A 93 20.36 -19.59 -4.69
C ALA A 93 21.64 -19.48 -3.84
N GLU A 94 22.28 -18.30 -3.80
CA GLU A 94 23.52 -18.09 -3.07
C GLU A 94 23.24 -17.97 -1.56
N MET A 95 22.17 -17.27 -1.20
CA MET A 95 21.74 -17.12 0.20
C MET A 95 20.74 -18.20 0.66
N GLY A 96 20.19 -18.99 -0.26
CA GLY A 96 19.15 -19.98 0.02
C GLY A 96 17.81 -19.36 0.43
N ILE A 97 17.52 -18.13 -0.02
CA ILE A 97 16.32 -17.36 0.35
C ILE A 97 15.27 -17.52 -0.74
N THR A 98 14.01 -17.73 -0.33
CA THR A 98 12.86 -17.68 -1.23
C THR A 98 11.93 -16.55 -0.80
N TYR A 99 11.76 -15.55 -1.66
CA TYR A 99 10.87 -14.42 -1.44
C TYR A 99 9.43 -14.82 -1.77
N GLN A 100 8.54 -14.77 -0.78
CA GLN A 100 7.14 -15.13 -0.98
C GLN A 100 6.33 -13.96 -1.56
N LEU A 101 5.43 -14.28 -2.49
CA LEU A 101 4.42 -13.33 -2.96
C LEU A 101 3.44 -13.04 -1.81
N GLN A 102 3.32 -11.77 -1.45
CA GLN A 102 2.44 -11.32 -0.37
C GLN A 102 1.01 -11.04 -0.83
N GLY A 103 0.79 -10.85 -2.14
CA GLY A 103 -0.54 -10.66 -2.68
C GLY A 103 -0.56 -10.39 -4.19
N LYS A 104 -1.76 -10.37 -4.76
CA LYS A 104 -2.03 -10.09 -6.17
C LYS A 104 -2.51 -8.67 -6.35
N ILE A 105 -1.87 -7.93 -7.25
CA ILE A 105 -2.19 -6.53 -7.54
C ILE A 105 -2.75 -6.38 -8.95
N TYR A 106 -3.81 -5.61 -9.10
CA TYR A 106 -4.31 -5.14 -10.39
C TYR A 106 -4.19 -3.62 -10.48
N PHE A 107 -3.60 -3.13 -11.56
CA PHE A 107 -3.49 -1.69 -11.79
C PHE A 107 -4.63 -1.20 -12.68
N THR A 108 -5.43 -0.27 -12.15
CA THR A 108 -6.56 0.34 -12.87
C THR A 108 -6.25 1.79 -13.26
N ASN A 109 -6.89 2.24 -14.32
CA ASN A 109 -6.96 3.66 -14.71
C ASN A 109 -8.27 4.33 -14.23
N ASN A 110 -9.17 3.57 -13.60
CA ASN A 110 -10.41 4.07 -13.05
C ASN A 110 -10.29 4.21 -11.53
N LYS A 111 -10.30 5.44 -11.02
CA LYS A 111 -10.16 5.73 -9.59
C LYS A 111 -11.20 5.00 -8.76
N GLU A 112 -12.44 4.86 -9.22
CA GLU A 112 -13.54 4.28 -8.44
C GLU A 112 -13.40 2.77 -8.21
N GLU A 113 -12.49 2.09 -8.91
CA GLU A 113 -12.25 0.66 -8.77
C GLU A 113 -11.22 0.32 -7.68
N ARG A 114 -10.48 1.32 -7.19
CA ARG A 114 -9.40 1.16 -6.22
C ARG A 114 -9.91 0.59 -4.89
N GLY A 115 -9.10 -0.26 -4.25
CA GLY A 115 -9.43 -0.84 -2.96
C GLY A 115 -9.07 -2.30 -2.82
N ILE A 116 -9.31 -2.84 -1.62
CA ILE A 116 -9.16 -4.27 -1.33
C ILE A 116 -10.30 -5.05 -1.97
N LYS A 117 -9.97 -6.17 -2.62
CA LYS A 117 -10.96 -7.14 -3.16
C LYS A 117 -11.06 -8.38 -2.29
N THR A 118 -9.94 -8.85 -1.73
CA THR A 118 -9.93 -10.02 -0.84
C THR A 118 -10.29 -9.60 0.59
N PRO A 119 -11.40 -10.08 1.18
CA PRO A 119 -11.77 -9.72 2.55
C PRO A 119 -10.67 -10.07 3.55
N GLY A 120 -10.26 -9.10 4.39
CA GLY A 120 -9.20 -9.27 5.38
C GLY A 120 -7.77 -9.21 4.83
N PHE A 121 -7.59 -8.94 3.53
CA PHE A 121 -6.27 -8.69 2.97
C PHE A 121 -5.74 -7.34 3.44
N HIS A 122 -4.50 -7.31 3.90
CA HIS A 122 -3.80 -6.10 4.33
C HIS A 122 -2.37 -6.11 3.79
N LEU A 123 -1.97 -5.00 3.17
CA LEU A 123 -0.57 -4.76 2.84
C LEU A 123 0.12 -4.14 4.04
N GLU A 124 1.06 -4.87 4.63
CA GLU A 124 1.83 -4.38 5.77
C GLU A 124 2.71 -3.19 5.38
N GLY A 125 2.85 -2.21 6.28
CA GLY A 125 3.64 -1.00 6.03
C GLY A 125 3.04 0.00 5.03
N VAL A 126 1.98 -0.36 4.31
CA VAL A 126 1.24 0.55 3.42
C VAL A 126 0.20 1.31 4.25
N LEU A 127 0.36 2.63 4.36
CA LEU A 127 -0.64 3.50 4.98
C LEU A 127 -1.98 3.36 4.23
N GLN A 128 -3.04 3.05 4.95
CA GLN A 128 -4.40 2.98 4.40
C GLN A 128 -5.24 4.04 5.09
N LYS A 129 -6.12 4.70 4.33
CA LYS A 129 -7.11 5.57 4.97
C LYS A 129 -8.07 4.66 5.72
N ALA A 130 -8.28 4.93 7.01
CA ALA A 130 -9.31 4.26 7.79
C ALA A 130 -10.69 4.70 7.28
N ASN A 131 -11.13 4.14 6.16
CA ASN A 131 -12.47 4.35 5.67
C ASN A 131 -13.39 3.40 6.44
N VAL A 132 -14.17 3.97 7.36
CA VAL A 132 -15.31 3.25 7.92
C VAL A 132 -16.30 3.08 6.79
N ASN A 133 -16.24 1.95 6.09
CA ASN A 133 -17.25 1.60 5.10
C ASN A 133 -18.60 1.49 5.83
N THR A 134 -19.43 2.53 5.72
CA THR A 134 -20.75 2.65 6.35
C THR A 134 -21.86 2.12 5.44
N SER A 135 -21.54 1.65 4.22
CA SER A 135 -22.50 0.99 3.35
C SER A 135 -23.02 -0.30 4.01
N GLU A 136 -24.25 -0.68 3.68
CA GLU A 136 -24.88 -1.90 4.22
C GLU A 136 -24.07 -3.18 3.89
N GLU A 137 -23.38 -3.19 2.76
CA GLU A 137 -22.48 -4.28 2.35
C GLU A 137 -21.17 -4.29 3.18
N GLY A 138 -20.62 -3.11 3.47
CA GLY A 138 -19.44 -2.95 4.32
C GLY A 138 -19.69 -3.40 5.77
N LYS A 139 -20.89 -3.13 6.30
CA LYS A 139 -21.32 -3.62 7.62
C LYS A 139 -21.44 -5.14 7.65
N LYS A 140 -22.13 -5.74 6.67
CA LYS A 140 -22.28 -7.20 6.56
C LYS A 140 -20.96 -7.93 6.40
N SER A 141 -20.02 -7.38 5.64
CA SER A 141 -18.68 -7.94 5.47
C SER A 141 -17.89 -7.93 6.79
N LYS A 142 -17.96 -6.83 7.56
CA LYS A 142 -17.34 -6.72 8.88
C LYS A 142 -17.95 -7.67 9.90
N GLU A 143 -19.27 -7.83 9.89
CA GLU A 143 -19.96 -8.80 10.77
C GLU A 143 -19.57 -10.24 10.43
N LYS A 144 -19.43 -10.57 9.15
CA LYS A 144 -18.99 -11.90 8.71
C LYS A 144 -17.53 -12.18 9.10
N ALA A 145 -16.64 -11.20 8.93
CA ALA A 145 -15.25 -11.31 9.37
C ALA A 145 -15.14 -11.48 10.89
N LYS A 146 -15.96 -10.75 11.65
CA LYS A 146 -16.02 -10.85 13.12
C LYS A 146 -16.47 -12.25 13.58
N LYS A 147 -17.54 -12.79 12.99
CA LYS A 147 -17.99 -14.16 13.30
C LYS A 147 -16.92 -15.21 12.99
N ASN A 148 -16.30 -15.12 11.82
CA ASN A 148 -15.24 -16.05 11.43
C ASN A 148 -13.99 -15.97 12.33
N SER A 149 -13.70 -14.80 12.91
CA SER A 149 -12.64 -14.70 13.91
C SER A 149 -13.04 -15.30 15.25
N GLU A 150 -14.26 -15.04 15.73
CA GLU A 150 -14.76 -15.59 16.99
C GLU A 150 -14.80 -17.13 16.94
N GLU A 151 -15.29 -17.70 15.84
CA GLU A 151 -15.32 -19.17 15.63
C GLU A 151 -13.93 -19.82 15.52
N LYS A 152 -12.89 -19.07 15.15
CA LYS A 152 -11.50 -19.58 15.04
C LYS A 152 -10.68 -19.44 16.33
N PHE A 153 -11.14 -18.65 17.30
CA PHE A 153 -10.46 -18.46 18.58
C PHE A 153 -11.09 -19.29 19.72
N ASP A 154 -12.25 -19.91 19.46
CA ASP A 154 -12.94 -20.83 20.37
C ASP A 154 -12.66 -22.33 20.08
N GLU A 155 -11.74 -22.64 19.15
CA GLU A 155 -11.12 -23.98 18.93
C GLU A 155 -9.67 -24.01 19.44
#